data_AF-D1B1M4-F1
#
_entry.id   AF-D1B1M4-F1
#
_cell.length_a   1.000
_cell.length_b   1.000
_cell.length_c   1.000
_cell.angle_alpha   90.00
_cell.angle_beta   90.00
_cell.angle_gamma   90.00
#
_symmetry.space_group_name_H-M   'P 1'
#
loop_
_entity.id
_entity.type
_entity.pdbx_description
1 polymer ?
#
loop_
_entity_poly.entity_id
_entity_poly.type
_entity_poly.pdbx_seq_one_letter_code
_entity_poly.pdbx_strand_id
1 'polypeptide(L)' 'MLIERINRLENEMKAMKTTLLNLPTWFPLTTEFAQEHHMTIDGLRKWCLKNLHPEHFMKRGRFWYIHKSEIANVHPKIV' A
#
# COMPACT_ATOMS: atom_id res chain seq x y z
N MET A 1 -32.49 6.37 16.78
CA MET A 1 -31.37 7.33 16.69
C MET A 1 -30.00 6.77 17.07
N LEU A 2 -29.73 6.30 18.30
CA LEU A 2 -28.39 5.80 18.68
C LEU A 2 -28.07 4.42 18.06
N ILE A 3 -29.02 3.49 18.13
CA ILE A 3 -28.90 2.15 17.54
C ILE A 3 -28.76 2.21 16.03
N GLU A 4 -29.54 3.05 15.34
CA GLU A 4 -29.43 3.24 13.89
C GLU A 4 -28.05 3.76 13.48
N ARG A 5 -27.45 4.63 14.30
CA ARG A 5 -26.13 5.21 14.06
C ARG A 5 -25.01 4.18 14.28
N ILE A 6 -25.15 3.30 15.26
CA ILE A 6 -24.25 2.14 15.46
C ILE A 6 -24.35 1.19 14.27
N ASN A 7 -25.56 0.80 13.86
CA ASN A 7 -25.78 -0.11 12.73
C ASN A 7 -25.22 0.46 11.42
N ARG A 8 -25.30 1.78 11.22
CA ARG A 8 -24.70 2.44 10.06
C ARG A 8 -23.17 2.31 10.07
N LEU A 9 -22.53 2.61 11.20
CA LEU A 9 -21.08 2.50 11.34
C LEU A 9 -20.59 1.06 11.13
N GLU A 10 -21.30 0.08 11.67
CA GLU A 10 -20.98 -1.33 11.47
C GLU A 10 -21.05 -1.73 9.99
N ASN A 11 -22.07 -1.25 9.27
CA ASN A 11 -22.19 -1.49 7.84
C ASN A 11 -21.08 -0.82 7.03
N GLU A 12 -20.71 0.41 7.35
CA GLU A 12 -19.60 1.13 6.72
C GLU A 12 -18.26 0.41 6.97
N MET A 13 -18.01 -0.05 8.20
CA MET A 13 -16.83 -0.85 8.54
C MET A 13 -16.79 -2.19 7.79
N LYS A 14 -17.94 -2.87 7.67
CA LYS A 14 -18.05 -4.13 6.93
C LYS A 14 -17.77 -3.92 5.44
N ALA A 15 -18.26 -2.84 4.85
CA ALA A 15 -17.97 -2.47 3.48
C ALA A 15 -16.48 -2.21 3.28
N MET A 16 -15.85 -1.41 4.15
CA MET A 16 -14.41 -1.15 4.10
C MET A 16 -13.58 -2.43 4.22
N LYS A 17 -13.90 -3.31 5.17
CA LYS A 17 -13.21 -4.59 5.35
C LYS A 17 -13.32 -5.46 4.09
N THR A 18 -14.50 -5.53 3.50
CA THR A 18 -14.74 -6.31 2.27
C THR A 18 -13.92 -5.75 1.11
N THR A 19 -13.89 -4.43 0.93
CA THR A 19 -13.08 -3.77 -0.10
C THR A 19 -11.58 -4.05 0.10
N LEU A 20 -11.06 -3.95 1.33
CA LEU A 20 -9.65 -4.21 1.64
C LEU A 20 -9.23 -5.68 1.41
N LEU A 21 -10.16 -6.61 1.61
CA LEU A 21 -9.96 -8.03 1.31
C LEU A 21 -9.92 -8.29 -0.19
N ASN A 22 -10.71 -7.56 -0.97
CA ASN A 22 -10.79 -7.70 -2.43
C ASN A 22 -9.64 -7.01 -3.17
N LEU A 23 -8.89 -6.13 -2.51
CA LEU A 23 -7.72 -5.51 -3.12
C LEU A 23 -6.62 -6.55 -3.39
N PRO A 24 -5.93 -6.45 -4.55
CA PRO A 24 -4.75 -7.24 -4.82
C PRO A 24 -3.78 -7.17 -3.65
N THR A 25 -3.15 -8.30 -3.34
CA THR A 25 -2.15 -8.35 -2.27
C THR A 25 -0.83 -7.69 -2.70
N TRP A 26 -0.59 -7.63 -4.00
CA TRP A 26 0.64 -7.18 -4.61
C TRP A 26 0.36 -6.08 -5.63
N PHE A 27 1.06 -4.96 -5.49
CA PHE A 27 0.94 -3.81 -6.37
C PHE A 27 2.24 -3.60 -7.13
N PRO A 28 2.20 -3.38 -8.46
CA PRO A 28 3.39 -3.05 -9.21
C PRO A 28 3.95 -1.70 -8.74
N LEU A 29 5.26 -1.59 -8.66
CA LEU A 29 5.94 -0.33 -8.40
C LEU A 29 5.86 0.53 -9.66
N THR A 30 5.05 1.58 -9.62
CA THR A 30 4.84 2.48 -10.76
C THR A 30 5.57 3.81 -10.58
N THR A 31 5.70 4.55 -11.68
CA THR A 31 6.30 5.89 -11.66
C THR A 31 5.39 6.86 -10.89
N GLU A 32 4.08 6.73 -11.05
CA GLU A 32 3.07 7.55 -10.39
C GLU A 32 3.15 7.38 -8.87
N PHE A 33 3.24 6.13 -8.39
CA PHE A 33 3.40 5.86 -6.97
C PHE A 33 4.72 6.45 -6.42
N ALA A 34 5.82 6.37 -7.18
CA ALA A 34 7.06 7.02 -6.78
C ALA A 34 6.91 8.55 -6.67
N GLN A 35 6.17 9.18 -7.59
CA GLN A 35 5.92 10.62 -7.60
C GLN A 35 5.05 11.06 -6.41
N GLU A 36 4.02 10.28 -6.05
CA GLU A 36 3.19 10.52 -4.84
C GLU A 36 4.04 10.58 -3.56
N HIS A 37 5.14 9.83 -3.53
CA HIS A 37 6.09 9.81 -2.42
C HIS A 37 7.33 10.72 -2.63
N HIS A 38 7.27 11.64 -3.61
CA HIS A 38 8.36 12.57 -3.94
C HIS A 38 9.70 11.87 -4.27
N MET A 39 9.65 10.70 -4.89
CA MET A 39 10.83 9.92 -5.30
C MET A 39 10.84 9.66 -6.81
N THR A 40 12.03 9.38 -7.35
CA THR A 40 12.13 8.70 -8.64
C THR A 40 11.82 7.21 -8.49
N ILE A 41 11.43 6.53 -9.57
CA ILE A 41 11.14 5.08 -9.52
C ILE A 41 12.35 4.26 -9.03
N ASP A 42 13.57 4.67 -9.40
CA ASP A 42 14.79 4.04 -8.92
C ASP A 42 15.11 4.39 -7.46
N GLY A 43 14.81 5.62 -7.04
CA GLY A 43 14.91 6.04 -5.65
C GLY A 43 13.98 5.23 -4.75
N LEU A 44 12.72 5.08 -5.14
CA LEU A 44 11.74 4.26 -4.44
C LEU A 44 12.16 2.79 -4.41
N ARG A 45 12.63 2.22 -5.52
CA ARG A 45 13.14 0.84 -5.55
C ARG A 45 14.27 0.64 -4.55
N LYS A 46 15.25 1.55 -4.51
CA LYS A 46 16.36 1.50 -3.55
C LYS A 46 15.87 1.63 -2.12
N TRP A 47 14.88 2.48 -1.87
CA TRP A 47 14.27 2.62 -0.55
C TRP A 47 13.58 1.31 -0.14
N CYS A 48 12.78 0.69 -1.01
CA CYS A 48 12.11 -0.57 -0.72
C CYS A 48 13.11 -1.68 -0.41
N LEU A 49 14.19 -1.82 -1.20
CA LEU A 49 15.24 -2.81 -0.95
C LEU A 49 15.96 -2.62 0.39
N LYS A 50 16.04 -1.38 0.89
CA LYS A 50 16.73 -1.05 2.14
C LYS A 50 15.83 -1.19 3.38
N ASN A 51 14.54 -0.89 3.25
CA ASN A 51 13.65 -0.71 4.39
C ASN A 51 12.57 -1.80 4.51
N LEU A 52 12.28 -2.55 3.45
CA LEU A 52 11.25 -3.58 3.46
C LEU A 52 11.85 -4.98 3.56
N HIS A 53 11.14 -5.89 4.22
CA HIS A 53 11.50 -7.30 4.23
C HIS A 53 11.41 -7.88 2.80
N PRO A 54 12.30 -8.80 2.38
CA PRO A 54 12.25 -9.40 1.04
C PRO A 54 10.92 -10.10 0.71
N GLU A 55 10.19 -10.57 1.72
CA GLU A 55 8.86 -11.16 1.54
C GLU A 55 7.77 -10.12 1.22
N HIS A 56 8.04 -8.84 1.44
CA HIS A 56 7.09 -7.75 1.21
C HIS A 56 7.47 -6.90 -0.02
N PHE A 57 8.62 -7.14 -0.63
CA PHE A 57 9.07 -6.45 -1.83
C PHE A 57 9.88 -7.38 -2.74
N MET A 58 9.37 -7.67 -3.94
CA MET A 58 9.98 -8.65 -4.83
C MET A 58 9.86 -8.28 -6.31
N LYS A 59 10.75 -8.83 -7.12
CA LYS A 59 10.70 -8.72 -8.58
C LYS A 59 9.93 -9.92 -9.16
N ARG A 60 8.95 -9.66 -10.04
CA ARG A 60 8.25 -10.70 -10.81
C ARG A 60 8.31 -10.33 -12.29
N GLY A 61 9.08 -11.10 -13.07
CA GLY A 61 9.37 -10.77 -14.47
C GLY A 61 10.11 -9.42 -14.59
N ARG A 62 9.56 -8.51 -15.39
CA ARG A 62 10.15 -7.18 -15.61
C ARG A 62 9.81 -6.14 -14.53
N PHE A 63 8.82 -6.42 -13.67
CA PHE A 63 8.29 -5.45 -12.72
C PHE A 63 8.69 -5.77 -11.28
N TRP A 64 8.77 -4.73 -10.46
CA TRP A 64 8.87 -4.83 -9.01
C TRP A 64 7.48 -4.71 -8.40
N TYR A 65 7.25 -5.43 -7.31
CA TYR A 65 5.97 -5.45 -6.62
C TYR A 65 6.18 -5.19 -5.13
N ILE A 66 5.28 -4.39 -4.56
CA ILE A 66 5.18 -4.11 -3.13
C ILE A 66 3.94 -4.79 -2.56
N HIS A 67 4.07 -5.37 -1.37
CA HIS A 67 2.96 -5.97 -0.65
C HIS A 67 2.06 -4.88 -0.06
N LYS A 68 0.74 -5.10 -0.06
CA LYS A 68 -0.25 -4.08 0.36
C LYS A 68 -0.05 -3.57 1.78
N SER A 69 0.54 -4.37 2.68
CA SER A 69 0.84 -3.97 4.06
C SER A 69 1.88 -2.86 4.14
N GLU A 70 2.71 -2.68 3.12
CA GLU A 70 3.81 -1.72 3.14
C GLU A 70 3.48 -0.41 2.44
N ILE A 71 2.36 -0.33 1.71
CA ILE A 71 1.99 0.87 0.94
C ILE A 71 1.93 2.11 1.85
N ALA A 72 1.28 1.98 3.00
CA ALA A 72 1.19 3.07 3.98
C ALA A 72 2.52 3.35 4.71
N ASN A 73 3.51 2.48 4.60
CA ASN A 73 4.82 2.62 5.24
C ASN A 73 5.86 3.29 4.34
N VAL A 74 5.54 3.53 3.07
CA VAL A 74 6.43 4.22 2.14
C VAL A 74 6.44 5.70 2.49
N HIS A 75 7.57 6.16 3.05
CA HIS A 75 7.77 7.56 3.37
C HIS A 75 9.17 7.98 2.94
N PRO A 76 9.31 9.11 2.22
CA PRO A 76 10.63 9.71 2.07
C PRO A 76 11.15 10.06 3.46
N LYS A 77 12.38 9.60 3.76
CA LYS A 77 13.14 10.23 4.84
C LYS A 77 13.41 11.65 4.36
N ILE A 78 12.65 12.62 4.88
CA ILE A 78 13.03 14.02 4.83
C ILE A 78 14.30 14.09 5.69
N VAL A 79 15.46 14.12 5.03
CA VAL A 79 16.75 14.41 5.66
C VAL A 79 17.01 15.89 5.48
#